data_AF-A0A821IHZ4-F1
#
_entry.id   AF-A0A821IHZ4-F1
#
_cell.length_a   1.000
_cell.length_b   1.000
_cell.length_c   1.000
_cell.angle_alpha   90.00
_cell.angle_beta   90.00
_cell.angle_gamma   90.00
#
_symmetry.space_group_name_H-M   'P 1'
#
loop_
_entity.id
_entity.type
_entity.pdbx_description
1 polymer ?
#
loop_
_entity_poly.entity_id
_entity_poly.type
_entity_poly.pdbx_seq_one_letter_code
_entity_poly.pdbx_strand_id
1 'polypeptide(L)'
;ENIIVRWEDTVMLDIEALQIINWRSLTQDRDGWRTAINRNVQTKAVHNNIKEIVFEYKQRAVKRKAKERAEAQRVVQRKVIELLMKDNHNHYKCPGCVKKYKPQGITNHVKACIKARDWCKKNKIG
;
A
#
# COMPACT_ATOMS: atom_id res chain seq x y z
N GLU A 1 26.27 8.45 24.01
CA GLU A 1 25.95 7.58 22.85
C GLU A 1 24.61 6.91 23.12
N ASN A 2 23.66 6.93 22.18
CA ASN A 2 22.39 6.21 22.34
C ASN A 2 22.64 4.76 21.95
N ILE A 3 22.80 3.89 22.94
CA ILE A 3 22.93 2.45 22.73
C ILE A 3 21.56 1.94 22.27
N ILE A 4 21.46 1.55 21.00
CA ILE A 4 20.27 0.87 20.47
C ILE A 4 20.31 -0.56 20.97
N VAL A 5 19.58 -0.83 22.06
CA VAL A 5 19.39 -2.17 22.61
C VAL A 5 18.41 -2.92 21.70
N ARG A 6 18.69 -4.18 21.38
CA ARG A 6 17.76 -5.00 20.57
C ARG A 6 16.52 -5.28 21.41
N TRP A 7 15.35 -5.30 20.78
CA TRP A 7 14.08 -5.53 21.47
C TRP A 7 14.08 -6.84 22.29
N GLU A 8 14.77 -7.86 21.80
CA GLU A 8 14.99 -9.15 22.47
C GLU A 8 15.69 -8.98 23.83
N ASP A 9 16.73 -8.15 23.88
CA ASP A 9 17.51 -7.91 25.10
C ASP A 9 16.67 -7.12 26.12
N THR A 10 15.85 -6.17 25.66
CA THR A 10 14.88 -5.45 26.52
C THR A 10 13.86 -6.40 27.15
N VAL A 11 13.34 -7.35 26.37
CA VAL A 11 12.39 -8.36 26.88
C VAL A 11 13.03 -9.27 27.93
N MET A 12 14.30 -9.66 27.74
CA MET A 12 15.02 -10.47 28.71
C MET A 12 15.28 -9.71 30.02
N LEU A 13 15.65 -8.44 29.93
CA LEU A 13 15.80 -7.57 31.11
C LEU A 13 14.48 -7.41 31.87
N ASP A 14 13.35 -7.27 31.18
CA ASP A 14 12.03 -7.19 31.80
C ASP A 14 11.64 -8.52 32.49
N ILE A 15 11.94 -9.65 31.86
CA ILE A 15 11.71 -11.00 32.42
C ILE A 15 12.51 -11.20 33.72
N GLU A 16 13.77 -10.76 33.73
CA GLU A 16 14.63 -10.80 34.92
C GLU A 16 14.15 -9.84 36.01
N ALA A 17 13.86 -8.59 35.65
CA ALA A 17 13.38 -7.56 36.59
C ALA A 17 12.04 -7.94 37.24
N LEU A 18 11.16 -8.63 36.51
CA LEU A 18 9.88 -9.13 37.01
C LEU A 18 9.99 -10.50 37.71
N GLN A 19 11.21 -11.05 37.86
CA GLN A 19 11.47 -12.35 38.46
C GLN A 19 10.64 -13.49 37.83
N ILE A 20 10.47 -13.49 36.51
CA ILE A 20 9.70 -14.50 35.78
C ILE A 20 10.63 -15.68 35.47
N ILE A 21 10.89 -16.51 36.49
CA ILE A 21 11.91 -17.58 36.47
C ILE A 21 11.53 -18.71 35.49
N ASN A 22 10.23 -18.92 35.22
CA ASN A 22 9.71 -20.01 34.39
C ASN A 22 8.78 -19.52 33.26
N TRP A 23 9.14 -18.45 32.56
CA TRP A 23 8.31 -17.86 31.49
C TRP A 23 7.90 -18.88 30.40
N ARG A 24 8.75 -19.85 30.08
CA ARG A 24 8.41 -20.93 29.11
C ARG A 24 7.31 -21.87 29.62
N SER A 25 7.26 -22.15 30.92
CA SER A 25 6.19 -22.94 31.52
C SER A 25 4.92 -22.11 31.72
N LEU A 26 5.07 -20.82 32.06
CA LEU A 26 3.96 -19.91 32.24
C LEU A 26 3.24 -19.60 30.92
N THR A 27 3.95 -19.56 29.79
CA THR A 27 3.31 -19.39 28.46
C THR A 27 2.46 -20.58 28.02
N GLN A 28 2.56 -21.74 28.68
CA GLN A 28 1.66 -22.87 28.47
C GLN A 28 0.29 -22.64 29.11
N ASP A 29 0.25 -21.94 30.25
CA ASP A 29 -0.96 -21.39 30.83
C ASP A 29 -1.23 -19.99 30.27
N ARG A 30 -1.97 -19.95 29.16
CA ARG A 30 -2.29 -18.69 28.48
C ARG A 30 -2.97 -17.66 29.39
N ASP A 31 -3.79 -18.09 30.35
CA ASP A 31 -4.55 -17.18 31.20
C ASP A 31 -3.70 -16.69 32.37
N GLY A 32 -2.90 -17.56 32.99
CA GLY A 32 -1.89 -17.20 33.97
C GLY A 32 -0.84 -16.24 33.39
N TRP A 33 -0.37 -16.50 32.17
CA TRP A 33 0.55 -15.61 31.45
C TRP A 33 -0.06 -14.24 31.22
N ARG A 34 -1.29 -14.17 30.71
CA ARG A 34 -2.00 -12.91 30.48
C ARG A 34 -2.16 -12.11 31.77
N THR A 35 -2.43 -12.78 32.89
CA THR A 35 -2.56 -12.12 34.19
C THR A 35 -1.21 -11.56 34.66
N ALA A 36 -0.13 -12.32 34.51
CA ALA A 36 1.22 -11.91 34.90
C ALA A 36 1.71 -10.69 34.10
N ILE A 37 1.59 -10.72 32.77
CA ILE A 37 2.07 -9.62 31.91
C ILE A 37 1.22 -8.36 32.02
N ASN A 38 -0.08 -8.48 32.31
CA ASN A 38 -0.98 -7.34 32.44
C ASN A 38 -1.05 -6.77 33.86
N ARG A 39 -0.37 -7.39 34.84
CA ARG A 39 -0.45 -7.02 36.26
C ARG A 39 -0.15 -5.54 36.53
N ASN A 40 0.75 -4.95 35.73
CA ASN A 40 1.17 -3.56 35.83
C ASN A 40 0.93 -2.75 34.55
N VAL A 41 0.15 -3.28 33.61
CA VAL A 41 -0.20 -2.54 32.38
C VAL A 41 -1.31 -1.56 32.72
N GLN A 42 -0.97 -0.27 32.77
CA GLN A 42 -1.98 0.78 32.83
C GLN A 42 -2.78 0.81 31.54
N THR A 43 -3.96 0.20 31.55
CA THR A 43 -4.93 0.34 30.46
C THR A 43 -5.50 1.76 30.51
N LYS A 44 -4.98 2.65 29.68
CA LYS A 44 -5.69 3.91 29.38
C LYS A 44 -6.93 3.58 28.57
N ALA A 45 -8.05 4.23 28.87
CA ALA A 45 -9.25 4.12 28.06
C ALA A 45 -8.87 4.44 26.61
N VAL A 46 -9.03 3.45 25.73
CA VAL A 46 -8.96 3.68 24.28
C VAL A 46 -10.06 4.70 24.00
N HIS A 47 -9.69 5.80 23.32
CA HIS A 47 -10.60 6.91 23.00
C HIS A 47 -12.00 6.37 22.69
N ASN A 48 -13.05 6.88 23.34
CA ASN A 48 -14.43 6.35 23.21
C ASN A 48 -14.86 6.19 21.74
N ASN A 49 -14.27 6.99 20.86
CA ASN A 49 -14.56 7.07 19.43
C ASN A 49 -13.48 6.40 18.55
N ILE A 50 -12.69 5.45 19.07
CA ILE A 50 -11.61 4.81 18.31
C ILE A 50 -12.08 4.18 17.01
N LYS A 51 -13.32 3.66 16.98
CA LYS A 51 -13.94 3.12 15.76
C LYS A 51 -14.11 4.20 14.69
N GLU A 52 -14.54 5.40 15.07
CA GLU A 52 -14.69 6.55 14.17
C GLU A 52 -13.32 7.02 13.67
N ILE A 53 -12.35 7.14 14.56
CA ILE A 53 -10.97 7.52 14.21
C ILE A 53 -10.41 6.53 13.16
N VAL A 54 -10.50 5.22 13.42
CA VAL A 54 -10.04 4.18 12.49
C VAL A 54 -10.81 4.26 11.16
N PHE A 55 -12.11 4.50 11.19
CA PHE A 55 -12.92 4.65 9.99
C PHE A 55 -12.48 5.84 9.15
N GLU A 56 -12.26 7.01 9.76
CA GLU A 56 -11.75 8.19 9.06
C GLU A 56 -10.39 7.95 8.41
N TYR A 57 -9.47 7.31 9.12
CA TYR A 57 -8.16 6.97 8.56
C TYR A 57 -8.28 6.04 7.35
N LYS A 58 -9.17 5.04 7.41
CA LYS A 58 -9.48 4.17 6.26
C LYS A 58 -10.02 4.97 5.08
N GLN A 59 -10.98 5.86 5.31
CA GLN A 59 -11.56 6.71 4.27
C GLN A 59 -10.51 7.63 3.62
N ARG A 60 -9.65 8.28 4.42
CA ARG A 60 -8.55 9.12 3.93
C ARG A 60 -7.56 8.30 3.09
N ALA A 61 -7.21 7.10 3.55
CA ALA A 61 -6.31 6.20 2.81
C ALA A 61 -6.89 5.78 1.45
N VAL A 62 -8.18 5.46 1.37
CA VAL A 62 -8.88 5.13 0.11
C VAL A 62 -8.87 6.33 -0.84
N LYS A 63 -9.23 7.52 -0.37
CA LYS A 63 -9.23 8.76 -1.18
C LYS A 63 -7.84 9.06 -1.75
N ARG A 64 -6.79 8.92 -0.93
CA ARG A 64 -5.40 9.10 -1.37
C ARG A 64 -5.02 8.12 -2.49
N LYS A 65 -5.30 6.82 -2.30
CA LYS A 65 -5.03 5.80 -3.34
C LYS A 65 -5.77 6.09 -4.65
N ALA A 66 -7.03 6.56 -4.57
CA ALA A 66 -7.80 6.94 -5.76
C ALA A 66 -7.17 8.13 -6.49
N LYS A 67 -6.72 9.15 -5.76
CA LYS A 67 -6.03 10.33 -6.32
C LYS A 67 -4.70 9.93 -6.99
N GLU A 68 -3.86 9.18 -6.30
CA GLU A 68 -2.58 8.69 -6.82
C GLU A 68 -2.77 7.87 -8.11
N ARG A 69 -3.79 7.00 -8.14
CA ARG A 69 -4.12 6.21 -9.33
C ARG A 69 -4.56 7.08 -10.50
N ALA A 70 -5.40 8.08 -10.25
CA ALA A 70 -5.87 9.00 -11.29
C ALA A 70 -4.71 9.83 -11.86
N GLU A 71 -3.78 10.27 -11.01
CA GLU A 71 -2.58 10.99 -11.42
C GLU A 71 -1.64 10.13 -12.27
N ALA A 72 -1.36 8.89 -11.83
CA ALA A 72 -0.60 7.92 -12.61
C ALA A 72 -1.24 7.65 -13.99
N GLN A 73 -2.57 7.51 -14.04
CA GLN A 73 -3.30 7.30 -15.30
C GLN A 73 -3.17 8.51 -16.23
N ARG A 74 -3.23 9.74 -15.71
CA ARG A 74 -3.03 10.97 -16.50
C ARG A 74 -1.62 11.06 -17.08
N VAL A 75 -0.60 10.69 -16.29
CA VAL A 75 0.79 10.64 -16.76
C VAL A 75 0.94 9.65 -17.91
N VAL A 76 0.38 8.45 -17.78
CA VAL A 76 0.43 7.44 -18.83
C VAL A 76 -0.35 7.89 -20.07
N GLN A 77 -1.52 8.50 -19.91
CA GLN A 77 -2.31 9.01 -21.03
C GLN A 77 -1.56 10.08 -21.83
N ARG A 78 -0.91 11.04 -21.15
CA ARG A 78 -0.08 12.05 -21.82
C ARG A 78 1.05 11.40 -22.61
N LYS A 79 1.78 10.48 -21.98
CA LYS A 79 2.89 9.76 -22.63
C LYS A 79 2.45 8.96 -23.86
N VAL A 80 1.30 8.28 -23.79
CA VAL A 80 0.74 7.56 -24.95
C VAL A 80 0.41 8.53 -26.07
N ILE A 81 -0.22 9.66 -25.76
CA ILE A 81 -0.59 10.69 -26.72
C ILE A 81 0.66 11.31 -27.37
N GLU A 82 1.71 11.59 -26.60
CA GLU A 82 2.97 12.14 -27.11
C GLU A 82 3.70 11.18 -28.07
N LEU A 83 3.68 9.87 -27.77
CA LEU A 83 4.37 8.87 -28.56
C LEU A 83 3.62 8.46 -29.84
N LEU A 84 2.31 8.69 -29.90
CA LEU A 84 1.48 8.30 -31.04
C LEU A 84 1.33 9.49 -32.00
N MET A 85 1.57 9.23 -33.29
CA MET A 85 1.36 10.25 -34.32
C MET A 85 -0.14 10.57 -34.45
N LYS A 86 -0.45 11.86 -34.35
CA LYS A 86 -1.77 12.42 -34.58
C LYS A 86 -2.04 12.52 -36.08
N ASP A 87 -3.22 12.11 -36.51
CA ASP A 87 -3.69 12.32 -37.89
C ASP A 87 -4.39 13.67 -38.05
N ASN A 88 -4.69 14.05 -39.30
CA ASN A 88 -5.33 15.32 -39.66
C ASN A 88 -6.70 15.54 -39.00
N HIS A 89 -7.30 14.49 -38.42
CA HIS A 89 -8.61 14.53 -37.75
C HIS A 89 -8.50 14.40 -36.23
N ASN A 90 -7.30 14.63 -35.64
CA ASN A 90 -7.06 14.50 -34.20
C ASN A 90 -7.30 13.09 -33.65
N HIS A 91 -7.12 12.07 -34.47
CA HIS A 91 -7.13 10.67 -34.05
C HIS A 91 -5.71 10.13 -33.95
N TYR A 92 -5.56 9.14 -33.09
CA TYR A 92 -4.31 8.41 -32.87
C TYR A 92 -4.49 6.99 -33.40
N LYS A 93 -3.48 6.51 -34.13
CA LYS A 93 -3.46 5.12 -34.62
C LYS A 93 -2.84 4.21 -33.57
N CYS A 94 -3.50 3.09 -33.29
CA CYS A 94 -2.92 2.03 -32.45
C CYS A 94 -1.75 1.37 -33.18
N PRO A 95 -0.57 1.20 -32.56
CA PRO A 95 0.59 0.59 -33.19
C PRO A 95 0.43 -0.92 -33.43
N GLY A 96 -0.52 -1.57 -32.74
CA GLY A 96 -0.77 -3.01 -32.88
C GLY A 96 -1.85 -3.37 -33.89
N CYS A 97 -2.97 -2.64 -33.91
CA CYS A 97 -4.11 -2.96 -34.78
C CYS A 97 -4.45 -1.87 -35.81
N VAL A 98 -3.70 -0.77 -35.85
CA VAL A 98 -3.82 0.34 -36.82
C VAL A 98 -5.15 1.10 -36.77
N LYS A 99 -6.12 0.66 -35.96
CA LYS A 99 -7.39 1.36 -35.71
C LYS A 99 -7.15 2.75 -35.11
N LYS A 100 -7.98 3.71 -35.54
CA LYS A 100 -7.94 5.10 -35.13
C LYS A 100 -8.87 5.33 -33.94
N TYR A 101 -8.40 6.09 -32.96
CA TYR A 101 -9.19 6.44 -31.77
C TYR A 101 -9.01 7.91 -31.41
N LYS A 102 -10.03 8.48 -30.77
CA LYS A 102 -9.92 9.77 -30.09
C LYS A 102 -8.92 9.67 -28.92
N PRO A 103 -8.28 10.78 -28.50
CA PRO A 103 -7.30 10.78 -27.42
C PRO A 103 -7.78 10.18 -26.09
N GLN A 104 -9.08 10.27 -25.79
CA GLN A 104 -9.65 9.67 -24.58
C GLN A 104 -9.71 8.14 -24.64
N GLY A 105 -9.91 7.57 -25.84
CA GLY A 105 -10.08 6.13 -26.05
C GLY A 105 -8.78 5.39 -26.40
N ILE A 106 -7.80 6.08 -26.99
CA ILE A 106 -6.58 5.44 -27.49
C ILE A 106 -5.76 4.79 -26.37
N THR A 107 -5.64 5.45 -25.21
CA THR A 107 -4.80 4.96 -24.10
C THR A 107 -5.32 3.62 -23.57
N ASN A 108 -6.62 3.54 -23.30
CA ASN A 108 -7.25 2.30 -22.82
C ASN A 108 -7.16 1.20 -23.88
N HIS A 109 -7.38 1.55 -25.15
CA HIS A 109 -7.28 0.59 -26.24
C HIS A 109 -5.86 0.03 -26.38
N VAL A 110 -4.83 0.88 -26.39
CA VAL A 110 -3.43 0.46 -26.57
C VAL A 110 -2.97 -0.43 -25.42
N LYS A 111 -3.40 -0.16 -24.18
CA LYS A 111 -3.14 -1.03 -23.02
C LYS A 111 -3.80 -2.41 -23.15
N ALA A 112 -5.02 -2.46 -23.69
CA ALA A 112 -5.76 -3.72 -23.86
C ALA A 112 -5.39 -4.47 -25.15
N CYS A 113 -4.80 -3.81 -26.14
CA CYS A 113 -4.50 -4.40 -27.43
C CYS A 113 -3.33 -5.37 -27.34
N ILE A 114 -3.62 -6.67 -27.52
CA ILE A 114 -2.62 -7.75 -27.49
C ILE A 114 -1.47 -7.47 -28.48
N LYS A 115 -1.79 -6.99 -29.69
CA LYS A 115 -0.80 -6.67 -30.72
C LYS A 115 0.05 -5.43 -30.42
N ALA A 116 -0.35 -4.60 -29.45
CA ALA A 116 0.42 -3.42 -29.03
C ALA A 116 1.31 -3.70 -27.80
N ARG A 117 1.31 -4.94 -27.27
CA ARG A 117 1.97 -5.29 -26.01
C ARG A 117 3.47 -5.03 -26.02
N ASP A 118 4.17 -5.39 -27.08
CA ASP A 118 5.62 -5.19 -27.19
C ASP A 118 5.97 -3.71 -27.36
N TRP A 119 5.13 -2.95 -28.07
CA TRP A 119 5.26 -1.50 -28.15
C TRP A 119 5.06 -0.85 -26.77
N CYS A 120 4.07 -1.27 -25.99
CA CYS A 120 3.85 -0.79 -24.62
C CYS A 120 5.05 -1.09 -23.72
N LYS A 121 5.63 -2.30 -23.80
CA LYS A 121 6.84 -2.68 -23.05
C LYS A 121 8.03 -1.79 -23.43
N LYS A 122 8.31 -1.64 -24.72
CA LYS A 122 9.42 -0.81 -25.24
C LYS A 122 9.31 0.64 -24.77
N ASN A 123 8.08 1.16 -24.71
CA ASN A 123 7.82 2.54 -24.31
C ASN A 123 7.52 2.72 -22.82
N LYS A 124 7.63 1.66 -22.00
CA LYS A 124 7.33 1.70 -20.56
C LYS A 124 5.93 2.29 -20.28
N ILE A 125 4.91 1.72 -20.93
CA ILE A 125 3.49 2.02 -20.72
C ILE A 125 2.88 0.84 -19.96
N GLY A 126 2.70 1.01 -18.64
CA GLY A 126 1.98 0.11 -17.74
C GLY A 126 0.62 0.68 -17.39
#